data_AF-A0A9D5ZSG1-F1
#
_entry.id   AF-A0A9D5ZSG1-F1
#
_cell.length_a   1.000
_cell.length_b   1.000
_cell.length_c   1.000
_cell.angle_alpha   90.00
_cell.angle_beta   90.00
_cell.angle_gamma   90.00
#
_symmetry.space_group_name_H-M   'P 1'
#
loop_
_entity.id
_entity.type
_entity.pdbx_description
1 polymer ?
#
loop_
_entity_poly.entity_id
_entity_poly.type
_entity_poly.pdbx_seq_one_letter_code
_entity_poly.pdbx_strand_id
1 'polypeptide(L)' 'EYDIIDEVNLRIPHEQLHKREFALKTLNEIAPDVFHPVLQLTIKTLLERLNHE' A
#
# COMPACT_ATOMS: atom_id res chain seq x y z
N GLU A 1 -6.78 -4.76 13.89
CA GLU A 1 -7.53 -5.46 12.82
C GLU A 1 -7.59 -4.50 11.64
N TYR A 2 -7.38 -4.98 10.41
CA TYR A 2 -7.43 -4.13 9.21
C TYR A 2 -8.70 -4.46 8.44
N ASP A 3 -9.49 -3.44 8.09
CA ASP A 3 -10.67 -3.64 7.28
C ASP A 3 -10.27 -3.87 5.81
N ILE A 4 -10.81 -4.93 5.22
CA ILE A 4 -10.70 -5.25 3.80
C ILE A 4 -12.10 -5.19 3.21
N ILE A 5 -12.28 -4.33 2.21
CA ILE A 5 -13.55 -4.16 1.49
C ILE A 5 -13.31 -4.60 0.05
N ASP A 6 -14.09 -5.58 -0.42
CA ASP A 6 -14.11 -6.05 -1.82
C ASP A 6 -15.54 -6.08 -2.33
N GLU A 7 -16.00 -4.91 -2.77
CA GLU A 7 -17.31 -4.71 -3.38
C GLU A 7 -17.13 -4.37 -4.86
N VAL A 8 -18.21 -4.53 -5.65
CA VAL A 8 -18.20 -4.29 -7.10
C VAL A 8 -17.64 -2.91 -7.49
N ASN A 9 -17.88 -1.89 -6.65
CA ASN A 9 -17.47 -0.50 -6.92
C ASN A 9 -16.47 0.06 -5.89
N LEU A 10 -16.02 -0.74 -4.91
CA LEU A 10 -15.13 -0.29 -3.85
C LEU A 10 -14.16 -1.38 -3.41
N ARG A 11 -12.86 -1.09 -3.53
CA ARG A 11 -11.79 -1.98 -3.06
C ARG A 11 -10.84 -1.25 -2.12
N ILE A 12 -10.78 -1.73 -0.88
CA ILE A 12 -9.85 -1.25 0.15
C ILE A 12 -9.08 -2.43 0.73
N PRO A 13 -7.74 -2.35 0.80
CA PRO A 13 -6.87 -1.32 0.21
C PRO A 13 -6.91 -1.33 -1.33
N HIS A 14 -6.62 -0.18 -1.95
CA HIS A 14 -6.67 -0.04 -3.41
C HIS A 14 -5.67 -1.00 -4.09
N GLU A 15 -6.14 -1.81 -5.03
CA GLU A 15 -5.37 -2.92 -5.63
C GLU A 15 -4.03 -2.49 -6.22
N GLN A 16 -3.99 -1.34 -6.91
CA GLN A 16 -2.76 -0.82 -7.53
C GLN A 16 -1.99 0.18 -6.65
N LEU A 17 -2.28 0.29 -5.34
CA LEU A 17 -1.55 1.22 -4.45
C LEU A 17 -0.04 0.98 -4.51
N HIS A 18 0.38 -0.30 -4.51
CA HIS A 18 1.77 -0.74 -4.59
C HIS A 18 2.50 -0.34 -5.89
N LYS A 19 1.78 0.14 -6.92
CA LYS A 19 2.34 0.58 -8.21
C LYS A 19 2.40 2.10 -8.34
N ARG A 20 1.97 2.84 -7.31
CA ARG A 20 1.81 4.31 -7.36
C ARG A 20 2.86 4.97 -6.46
N GLU A 21 3.98 5.35 -7.06
CA GLU A 21 5.11 5.96 -6.34
C GLU A 21 4.68 7.18 -5.51
N PHE A 22 3.94 8.12 -6.11
CA PHE A 22 3.51 9.34 -5.42
C PHE A 22 2.70 9.07 -4.13
N ALA A 23 1.87 8.02 -4.14
CA ALA A 23 1.06 7.62 -3.00
C ALA A 23 1.91 6.92 -1.94
N LEU A 24 2.75 5.96 -2.36
CA LEU A 24 3.66 5.25 -1.46
C LEU A 24 4.68 6.17 -0.82
N LYS A 25 5.23 7.14 -1.56
CA LYS A 25 6.18 8.13 -1.04
C LYS A 25 5.56 8.96 0.06
N THR A 26 4.37 9.51 -0.18
CA THR A 26 3.62 10.29 0.83
C THR A 26 3.31 9.43 2.06
N LEU A 27 2.83 8.20 1.87
CA LEU A 27 2.56 7.28 2.98
C LEU A 27 3.83 6.90 3.75
N ASN A 28 4.96 6.71 3.06
CA ASN A 28 6.24 6.37 3.69
C ASN A 28 6.80 7.53 4.53
N GLU A 29 6.52 8.78 4.15
CA GLU A 29 6.93 9.96 4.93
C GLU A 29 6.17 10.08 6.25
N ILE A 30 4.87 9.72 6.27
CA ILE A 30 4.02 9.88 7.47
C ILE A 30 3.87 8.60 8.30
N ALA A 31 3.95 7.43 7.68
CA ALA A 31 3.63 6.14 8.30
C ALA A 31 4.33 4.97 7.57
N PRO A 32 5.67 4.91 7.61
CA PRO A 32 6.46 3.92 6.86
C PRO A 32 6.18 2.46 7.28
N ASP A 33 5.86 2.27 8.56
CA ASP A 33 5.65 0.95 9.17
C ASP A 33 4.21 0.44 9.07
N VAL A 34 3.31 1.20 8.44
CA VAL A 34 1.93 0.74 8.18
C VAL A 34 1.97 -0.51 7.32
N PHE A 35 1.27 -1.53 7.79
CA PHE A 35 1.21 -2.83 7.14
C PHE A 35 0.07 -2.86 6.11
N HIS A 36 0.39 -3.26 4.89
CA HIS A 36 -0.60 -3.52 3.86
C HIS A 36 -1.23 -4.90 4.09
N PRO A 37 -2.53 -5.00 4.43
CA PRO A 37 -3.12 -6.25 4.95
C PRO A 37 -3.15 -7.39 3.92
N VAL A 38 -3.24 -7.07 2.62
CA VAL A 38 -3.27 -8.07 1.54
C VAL A 38 -1.87 -8.54 1.14
N LEU A 39 -0.96 -7.61 0.82
CA LEU A 39 0.41 -7.94 0.40
C LEU A 39 1.33 -8.35 1.54
N GLN A 40 0.91 -8.11 2.79
CA GLN A 40 1.66 -8.42 4.00
C GLN A 40 3.05 -7.77 4.05
N LEU A 41 3.14 -6.52 3.60
CA LEU A 41 4.37 -5.74 3.56
C LEU A 41 4.12 -4.35 4.14
N THR A 42 5.16 -3.73 4.69
CA THR A 42 5.10 -2.33 5.12
C THR A 42 5.08 -1.39 3.91
N ILE A 43 4.56 -0.18 4.08
CA ILE A 43 4.63 0.86 3.06
C ILE A 43 6.08 1.11 2.62
N LYS A 44 7.03 1.13 3.57
CA LYS A 44 8.45 1.25 3.27
C LYS A 44 8.93 0.16 2.30
N THR A 45 8.65 -1.10 2.59
CA THR A 45 9.05 -2.21 1.71
C THR A 45 8.35 -2.18 0.35
N LEU A 46 7.10 -1.72 0.30
CA LEU A 46 6.40 -1.52 -0.97
C LEU A 46 7.06 -0.44 -1.84
N LEU A 47 7.45 0.69 -1.23
CA LEU A 47 8.15 1.77 -1.93
C LEU A 47 9.53 1.33 -2.43
N GLU A 48 10.30 0.63 -1.59
CA GLU A 48 11.59 0.06 -1.97
C GLU A 48 11.45 -0.87 -3.17
N ARG A 49 10.48 -1.80 -3.15
CA ARG A 49 10.24 -2.72 -4.27
C ARG A 49 9.90 -1.99 -5.56
N LEU A 50 9.04 -0.98 -5.51
CA LEU A 50 8.64 -0.21 -6.69
C LEU A 50 9.84 0.50 -7.35
N ASN A 51 10.80 0.99 -6.56
CA ASN A 51 11.98 1.69 -7.08
C ASN A 51 13.09 0.75 -7.58
N HIS A 52 12.97 -0.56 -7.33
CA HIS A 52 13.91 -1.59 -7.75
C HIS A 52 13.40 -2.45 -8.92
N GLU A 53 12.22 -2.15 -9.47
CA GLU A 53 11.67 -2.70 -10.72
C GLU A 53 12.06 -1.82 -11.92
#